data_AF-A0A250IX35-F1
#
_entry.id   AF-A0A250IX35-F1
#
_cell.length_a   1.000
_cell.length_b   1.000
_cell.length_c   1.000
_cell.angle_alpha   90.00
_cell.angle_beta   90.00
_cell.angle_gamma   90.00
#
_symmetry.space_group_name_H-M   'P 1'
#
loop_
_entity.id
_entity.type
_entity.pdbx_description
1 polymer ?
#
loop_
_entity_poly.entity_id
_entity_poly.type
_entity_poly.pdbx_seq_one_letter_code
_entity_poly.pdbx_strand_id
1 'polypeptide(L)'
;MMRGAAESIRWGWRLVLVGAVLLGACRDPAKASGTALYVTTEFDPSLLLTQVRVWGDVDGQPHFGPQVLPEKAQRVLNSGETLRVVLGDVPNGVRAEVNVEGLRDGTVVARGTGGADIRDGYEVEVSLRLEPTTPPDPGTFCVGCEGCCIQGQCTPSTFNTCGTGGIACTACDPNFASHCDGRGFCACGASPACSPRTADRCLLGQCRCGNSQACGPGQQCVSGQCVCSPESCAGCCTGNVCDVGTTADRCGRGGVVCQKCDKNRSCTAEAVCG
;
A
#
# COMPACT_ATOMS: atom_id res chain seq x y z
N MET A 1 -81.69 38.20 59.76
CA MET A 1 -82.71 37.13 59.68
C MET A 1 -82.37 36.31 58.45
N MET A 2 -82.06 35.01 58.45
CA MET A 2 -82.17 33.92 59.41
C MET A 2 -80.93 32.99 59.28
N ARG A 3 -80.50 32.43 60.43
CA ARG A 3 -80.02 31.04 60.74
C ARG A 3 -79.15 30.32 59.69
N GLY A 4 -78.04 29.65 59.99
CA GLY A 4 -77.50 29.10 61.25
C GLY A 4 -76.76 27.78 60.96
N ALA A 5 -75.67 27.53 61.69
CA ALA A 5 -74.96 26.27 62.03
C ALA A 5 -74.99 25.07 61.02
N ALA A 6 -73.88 24.63 60.44
CA ALA A 6 -72.72 23.89 60.99
C ALA A 6 -72.96 22.37 61.18
N GLU A 7 -72.31 21.56 60.34
CA GLU A 7 -71.71 20.21 60.55
C GLU A 7 -71.54 19.55 59.17
N SER A 8 -70.39 19.05 58.74
CA SER A 8 -69.79 17.84 59.30
C SER A 8 -68.44 17.54 58.64
N ILE A 9 -67.57 16.94 59.44
CA ILE A 9 -66.22 16.47 59.14
C ILE A 9 -66.29 15.20 58.27
N ARG A 10 -65.49 15.11 57.19
CA ARG A 10 -64.63 13.95 56.88
C ARG A 10 -63.88 14.05 55.54
N TRP A 11 -62.67 13.50 55.58
CA TRP A 11 -61.91 12.87 54.50
C TRP A 11 -61.01 13.70 53.57
N GLY A 12 -59.71 13.43 53.70
CA GLY A 12 -58.87 13.13 52.54
C GLY A 12 -57.70 14.08 52.31
N TRP A 13 -56.61 13.92 53.07
CA TRP A 13 -55.31 14.38 52.62
C TRP A 13 -54.94 13.71 51.29
N ARG A 14 -54.84 14.49 50.20
CA ARG A 14 -53.86 14.24 49.12
C ARG A 14 -53.43 15.57 48.49
N LEU A 15 -52.15 15.87 48.69
CA LEU A 15 -51.32 16.75 47.88
C LEU A 15 -51.50 16.49 46.38
N VAL A 16 -51.69 17.54 45.58
CA VAL A 16 -51.13 17.64 44.22
C VAL A 16 -50.63 19.07 44.01
N LEU A 17 -49.31 19.22 44.10
CA LEU A 17 -48.54 20.41 43.78
C LEU A 17 -48.24 20.44 42.27
N VAL A 18 -48.52 21.60 41.67
CA VAL A 18 -47.70 22.33 40.68
C VAL A 18 -47.10 21.50 39.52
N GLY A 19 -47.68 21.70 38.33
CA GLY A 19 -47.11 21.24 37.06
C GLY A 19 -45.77 21.92 36.77
N ALA A 20 -44.71 21.12 36.74
CA ALA A 20 -43.43 21.48 36.18
C ALA A 20 -43.52 21.42 34.64
N VAL A 21 -43.56 22.57 33.98
CA VAL A 21 -43.27 22.68 32.55
C VAL A 21 -41.76 22.54 32.38
N LEU A 22 -41.31 21.32 32.13
CA LEU A 22 -39.95 21.04 31.67
C LEU A 22 -39.83 21.59 30.23
N LEU A 23 -39.15 22.74 30.08
CA LEU A 23 -38.59 23.17 28.80
C LEU A 23 -37.44 22.22 28.42
N GLY A 24 -37.80 21.02 27.96
CA GLY A 24 -36.90 20.14 27.23
C GLY A 24 -36.67 20.75 25.86
N ALA A 25 -35.66 21.62 25.74
CA ALA A 25 -35.12 21.95 24.44
C ALA A 25 -34.59 20.65 23.81
N CYS A 26 -35.25 20.16 22.77
CA CYS A 26 -34.71 19.14 21.88
C CYS A 26 -33.41 19.68 21.30
N ARG A 27 -32.26 19.35 21.91
CA ARG A 27 -30.97 19.45 21.23
C ARG A 27 -30.99 18.41 20.12
N ASP A 28 -31.36 18.83 18.93
CA ASP A 28 -31.18 18.04 17.72
C ASP A 28 -29.67 17.76 17.60
N PRO A 29 -29.22 16.50 17.69
CA PRO A 29 -27.80 16.17 17.60
C PRO A 29 -27.17 16.61 16.26
N ALA A 30 -27.98 16.92 15.24
CA ALA A 30 -27.51 17.42 13.96
C ALA A 30 -27.17 18.93 13.92
N LYS A 31 -27.58 19.72 14.92
CA LYS A 31 -27.29 21.16 14.97
C LYS A 31 -25.92 21.40 15.63
N ALA A 32 -24.88 21.45 14.80
CA ALA A 32 -23.49 21.66 15.24
C ALA A 32 -23.22 23.13 15.60
N SER A 33 -22.08 23.39 16.27
CA SER A 33 -21.61 24.76 16.61
C SER A 33 -21.07 25.53 15.39
N GLY A 34 -21.77 25.47 14.27
CA GLY A 34 -21.39 26.04 12.98
C GLY A 34 -21.64 25.07 11.81
N THR A 35 -21.70 25.61 10.60
CA THR A 35 -21.91 24.84 9.38
C THR A 35 -20.65 24.06 9.01
N ALA A 36 -20.78 22.75 8.81
CA ALA A 36 -19.64 21.88 8.50
C ALA A 36 -20.03 20.72 7.55
N LEU A 37 -19.05 20.22 6.82
CA LEU A 37 -19.17 19.00 6.01
C LEU A 37 -18.54 17.83 6.76
N TYR A 38 -19.24 16.72 6.79
CA TYR A 38 -18.72 15.44 7.26
C TYR A 38 -18.43 14.57 6.04
N VAL A 39 -17.18 14.58 5.60
CA VAL A 39 -16.76 13.97 4.35
C VAL A 39 -16.30 12.53 4.61
N THR A 40 -17.00 11.56 4.05
CA THR A 40 -16.67 10.13 4.13
C THR A 40 -16.00 9.71 2.81
N THR A 41 -14.78 9.19 2.90
CA THR A 41 -14.03 8.76 1.71
C THR A 41 -14.02 7.23 1.60
N GLU A 42 -14.68 6.69 0.58
CA GLU A 42 -14.63 5.27 0.24
C GLU A 42 -13.57 4.99 -0.82
N PHE A 43 -12.79 3.92 -0.68
CA PHE A 43 -11.78 3.53 -1.68
C PHE A 43 -11.40 2.05 -1.55
N ASP A 44 -10.73 1.51 -2.57
CA ASP A 44 -10.18 0.15 -2.52
C ASP A 44 -8.97 0.10 -1.56
N PRO A 45 -8.98 -0.75 -0.51
CA PRO A 45 -7.87 -0.84 0.44
C PRO A 45 -6.50 -1.19 -0.18
N SER A 46 -6.47 -1.80 -1.38
CA SER A 46 -5.24 -2.10 -2.12
C SER A 46 -4.50 -0.86 -2.62
N LEU A 47 -5.15 0.32 -2.61
CA LEU A 47 -4.50 1.59 -2.96
C LEU A 47 -3.46 2.00 -1.91
N LEU A 48 -3.52 1.44 -0.69
CA LEU A 48 -2.58 1.69 0.41
C LEU A 48 -2.36 3.18 0.65
N LEU A 49 -3.45 3.95 0.66
CA LEU A 49 -3.40 5.39 0.89
C LEU A 49 -2.86 5.67 2.29
N THR A 50 -1.93 6.61 2.43
CA THR A 50 -1.38 7.05 3.72
C THR A 50 -1.90 8.42 4.12
N GLN A 51 -2.35 9.22 3.14
CA GLN A 51 -2.89 10.57 3.33
C GLN A 51 -3.98 10.85 2.29
N VAL A 52 -4.81 11.85 2.54
CA VAL A 52 -5.71 12.47 1.57
C VAL A 52 -5.43 13.96 1.48
N ARG A 53 -5.58 14.55 0.30
CA ARG A 53 -5.54 16.00 0.08
C ARG A 53 -6.94 16.46 -0.29
N VAL A 54 -7.50 17.38 0.49
CA VAL A 54 -8.90 17.81 0.40
C VAL A 54 -8.95 19.31 0.10
N TRP A 55 -9.77 19.70 -0.86
CA TRP A 55 -10.12 21.09 -1.16
C TRP A 55 -11.53 21.17 -1.73
N GLY A 56 -12.09 22.37 -1.80
CA GLY A 56 -13.43 22.52 -2.37
C GLY A 56 -13.89 23.95 -2.46
N ASP A 57 -15.04 24.10 -3.09
CA ASP A 57 -15.71 25.35 -3.38
C ASP A 57 -17.13 25.37 -2.81
N VAL A 58 -17.64 26.59 -2.63
CA VAL A 58 -19.01 26.88 -2.25
C VAL A 58 -19.54 27.88 -3.27
N ASP A 59 -20.64 27.53 -3.95
CA ASP A 59 -21.20 28.34 -5.04
C ASP A 59 -20.16 28.64 -6.15
N GLY A 60 -19.30 27.67 -6.46
CA GLY A 60 -18.25 27.79 -7.47
C GLY A 60 -17.06 28.68 -7.07
N GLN A 61 -17.02 29.17 -5.83
CA GLN A 61 -15.90 29.94 -5.29
C GLN A 61 -15.05 29.07 -4.35
N PRO A 62 -13.72 28.97 -4.55
CA PRO A 62 -12.84 28.23 -3.65
C PRO A 62 -12.99 28.69 -2.21
N HIS A 63 -13.26 27.75 -1.30
CA HIS A 63 -13.64 28.08 0.09
C HIS A 63 -12.72 27.42 1.13
N PHE A 64 -12.19 26.23 0.85
CA PHE A 64 -11.28 25.53 1.76
C PHE A 64 -10.25 24.69 1.01
N GLY A 65 -9.14 24.38 1.70
CA GLY A 65 -8.06 23.57 1.15
C GLY A 65 -7.07 24.35 0.26
N PRO A 66 -6.07 23.66 -0.32
CA PRO A 66 -5.79 22.23 -0.14
C PRO A 66 -5.17 21.92 1.23
N GLN A 67 -5.69 20.90 1.91
CA GLN A 67 -5.14 20.40 3.19
C GLN A 67 -4.82 18.91 3.08
N VAL A 68 -3.68 18.48 3.62
CA VAL A 68 -3.25 17.06 3.61
C VAL A 68 -3.48 16.45 5.00
N LEU A 69 -4.17 15.31 5.04
CA LEU A 69 -4.63 14.64 6.27
C LEU A 69 -4.33 13.13 6.22
N PRO A 70 -3.84 12.52 7.31
CA PRO A 70 -3.19 13.17 8.44
C PRO A 70 -1.95 13.95 7.98
N GLU A 71 -1.48 14.92 8.77
CA GLU A 71 -0.29 15.74 8.44
C GLU A 71 0.97 14.88 8.23
N LYS A 72 1.06 13.74 8.93
CA LYS A 72 2.16 12.77 8.82
C LYS A 72 1.66 11.42 8.33
N ALA A 73 2.31 10.84 7.32
CA ALA A 73 2.04 9.50 6.77
C ALA A 73 2.49 8.36 7.72
N GLN A 74 1.89 8.27 8.90
CA GLN A 74 2.29 7.29 9.93
C GLN A 74 1.61 5.92 9.77
N ARG A 75 0.47 5.87 9.09
CA ARG A 75 -0.31 4.65 8.88
C ARG A 75 -1.01 4.66 7.52
N VAL A 76 -1.43 3.48 7.09
CA VAL A 76 -2.40 3.32 6.00
C VAL A 76 -3.79 3.75 6.51
N LEU A 77 -4.52 4.47 5.67
CA LEU A 77 -5.90 4.90 5.89
C LEU A 77 -6.87 3.75 5.60
N ASN A 78 -7.96 3.71 6.34
CA ASN A 78 -9.05 2.77 6.09
C ASN A 78 -10.11 3.40 5.19
N SER A 79 -10.71 2.60 4.32
CA SER A 79 -11.89 3.02 3.55
C SER A 79 -13.04 3.34 4.52
N GLY A 80 -13.73 4.44 4.27
CA GLY A 80 -14.79 4.96 5.12
C GLY A 80 -14.30 5.87 6.26
N GLU A 81 -13.00 6.20 6.32
CA GLU A 81 -12.53 7.25 7.24
C GLU A 81 -13.20 8.60 6.90
N THR A 82 -13.55 9.33 7.96
CA THR A 82 -14.31 10.57 7.88
C THR A 82 -13.46 11.76 8.31
N LEU A 83 -13.66 12.89 7.64
CA LEU A 83 -13.01 14.16 7.95
C LEU A 83 -14.04 15.26 8.03
N ARG A 84 -13.83 16.19 8.97
CA ARG A 84 -14.74 17.28 9.25
C ARG A 84 -14.19 18.60 8.71
N VAL A 85 -14.90 19.22 7.78
CA VAL A 85 -14.55 20.52 7.18
C VAL A 85 -15.48 21.58 7.74
N VAL A 86 -14.95 22.56 8.48
CA VAL A 86 -15.76 23.68 9.00
C VAL A 86 -15.80 24.79 7.94
N LEU A 87 -17.00 25.22 7.55
CA LEU A 87 -17.19 26.20 6.46
C LEU A 87 -17.35 27.65 6.95
N GLY A 88 -17.57 27.88 8.25
CA GLY A 88 -17.87 29.23 8.75
C GLY A 88 -19.23 29.74 8.28
N ASP A 89 -19.35 31.05 8.04
CA ASP A 89 -20.59 31.68 7.59
C ASP A 89 -20.77 31.47 6.08
N VAL A 90 -21.71 30.61 5.72
CA VAL A 90 -22.04 30.26 4.33
C VAL A 90 -23.55 30.37 4.11
N PRO A 91 -24.03 30.82 2.93
CA PRO A 91 -25.45 30.94 2.65
C PRO A 91 -26.16 29.59 2.73
N ASN A 92 -27.40 29.57 3.22
CA ASN A 92 -28.20 28.36 3.27
C ASN A 92 -28.65 27.95 1.86
N GLY A 93 -28.59 26.65 1.54
CA GLY A 93 -29.10 26.09 0.28
C GLY A 93 -28.20 26.24 -0.94
N VAL A 94 -26.97 26.74 -0.77
CA VAL A 94 -25.96 26.71 -1.85
C VAL A 94 -25.23 25.38 -1.87
N ARG A 95 -24.70 24.98 -3.03
CA ARG A 95 -23.97 23.73 -3.19
C ARG A 95 -22.52 23.89 -2.77
N ALA A 96 -22.05 22.97 -1.93
CA ALA A 96 -20.63 22.77 -1.67
C ALA A 96 -20.13 21.59 -2.51
N GLU A 97 -19.00 21.78 -3.20
CA GLU A 97 -18.28 20.73 -3.90
C GLU A 97 -16.96 20.43 -3.18
N VAL A 98 -16.68 19.14 -3.00
CA VAL A 98 -15.52 18.64 -2.29
C VAL A 98 -14.72 17.76 -3.24
N ASN A 99 -13.45 18.09 -3.40
CA ASN A 99 -12.49 17.34 -4.18
C ASN A 99 -11.47 16.71 -3.23
N VAL A 100 -11.18 15.42 -3.46
CA VAL A 100 -10.26 14.65 -2.64
C VAL A 100 -9.30 13.89 -3.52
N GLU A 101 -8.01 13.99 -3.21
CA GLU A 101 -6.96 13.13 -3.74
C GLU A 101 -6.50 12.15 -2.66
N GLY A 102 -6.36 10.87 -3.02
CA GLY A 102 -5.69 9.86 -2.21
C GLY A 102 -4.19 9.84 -2.50
N LEU A 103 -3.37 9.93 -1.45
CA LEU A 103 -1.92 9.98 -1.54
C LEU A 103 -1.29 8.72 -0.93
N ARG A 104 -0.26 8.20 -1.60
CA ARG A 104 0.66 7.17 -1.08
C ARG A 104 2.08 7.71 -1.19
N ASP A 105 2.75 7.83 -0.05
CA ASP A 105 4.12 8.36 0.04
C ASP A 105 4.28 9.74 -0.65
N GLY A 106 3.29 10.61 -0.49
CA GLY A 106 3.25 11.95 -1.10
C GLY A 106 2.83 11.99 -2.57
N THR A 107 2.61 10.84 -3.22
CA THR A 107 2.18 10.74 -4.62
C THR A 107 0.68 10.54 -4.72
N VAL A 108 0.01 11.27 -5.62
CA VAL A 108 -1.43 11.10 -5.87
C VAL A 108 -1.66 9.79 -6.64
N VAL A 109 -2.49 8.91 -6.09
CA VAL A 109 -2.84 7.61 -6.69
C VAL A 109 -4.35 7.40 -6.87
N ALA A 110 -5.20 8.23 -6.25
CA ALA A 110 -6.65 8.21 -6.42
C ALA A 110 -7.28 9.61 -6.34
N ARG A 111 -8.46 9.83 -6.94
CA ARG A 111 -9.24 11.07 -6.95
C ARG A 111 -10.72 10.77 -6.82
N GLY A 112 -11.45 11.65 -6.16
CA GLY A 112 -12.91 11.63 -6.13
C GLY A 112 -13.46 13.02 -5.86
N THR A 113 -14.68 13.23 -6.33
CA THR A 113 -15.41 14.48 -6.14
C THR A 113 -16.79 14.14 -5.61
N GLY A 114 -17.26 14.92 -4.65
CA GLY A 114 -18.59 14.81 -4.07
C GLY A 114 -19.14 16.20 -3.77
N GLY A 115 -20.40 16.28 -3.34
CA GLY A 115 -20.94 17.57 -2.92
C GLY A 115 -22.36 17.45 -2.39
N ALA A 116 -22.75 18.41 -1.57
CA ALA A 116 -24.06 18.46 -0.92
C ALA A 116 -24.55 19.91 -0.80
N ASP A 117 -25.86 20.06 -0.64
CA ASP A 117 -26.48 21.36 -0.38
C ASP A 117 -26.28 21.75 1.09
N ILE A 118 -25.75 22.94 1.31
CA ILE A 118 -25.42 23.44 2.63
C ILE A 118 -26.70 23.72 3.42
N ARG A 119 -26.67 23.33 4.71
CA ARG A 119 -27.68 23.68 5.69
C ARG A 119 -27.05 24.49 6.81
N ASP A 120 -27.47 25.75 6.93
CA ASP A 120 -26.92 26.67 7.92
C ASP A 120 -27.07 26.15 9.35
N GLY A 121 -25.96 26.06 10.09
CA GLY A 121 -25.89 25.55 11.46
C GLY A 121 -25.95 24.02 11.58
N TYR A 122 -25.84 23.27 10.48
CA TYR A 122 -25.86 21.81 10.48
C TYR A 122 -24.54 21.20 9.98
N GLU A 123 -24.32 19.95 10.38
CA GLU A 123 -23.36 19.07 9.74
C GLU A 123 -24.01 18.35 8.57
N VAL A 124 -23.44 18.49 7.38
CA VAL A 124 -23.94 17.89 6.14
C VAL A 124 -22.99 16.77 5.70
N GLU A 125 -23.53 15.58 5.48
CA GLU A 125 -22.75 14.43 5.02
C GLU A 125 -22.40 14.56 3.53
N VAL A 126 -21.15 14.28 3.21
CA VAL A 126 -20.65 14.17 1.83
C VAL A 126 -19.93 12.84 1.69
N SER A 127 -20.55 11.89 1.02
CA SER A 127 -19.93 10.60 0.73
C SER A 127 -19.39 10.60 -0.69
N LEU A 128 -18.10 10.30 -0.84
CA LEU A 128 -17.43 10.23 -2.14
C LEU A 128 -16.55 9.00 -2.23
N ARG A 129 -16.45 8.47 -3.45
CA ARG A 129 -15.59 7.35 -3.78
C ARG A 129 -14.35 7.85 -4.50
N LEU A 130 -13.17 7.45 -4.02
CA LEU A 130 -11.91 7.71 -4.71
C LEU A 130 -11.67 6.63 -5.75
N GLU A 131 -11.45 7.05 -6.98
CA GLU A 131 -11.07 6.21 -8.10
C GLU A 131 -9.59 6.41 -8.42
N PRO A 132 -8.84 5.38 -8.82
CA PRO A 132 -7.42 5.51 -9.16
C PRO A 132 -7.15 6.63 -10.20
N THR A 133 -6.12 7.46 -10.00
CA THR A 133 -5.82 8.61 -10.89
C THR A 133 -5.12 8.24 -12.18
N THR A 134 -4.36 7.15 -12.14
CA THR A 134 -4.15 6.35 -13.33
C THR A 134 -5.40 5.49 -13.44
N PRO A 135 -6.01 5.28 -14.63
CA PRO A 135 -6.86 4.11 -14.81
C PRO A 135 -6.16 2.92 -14.12
N PRO A 136 -6.87 2.00 -13.43
CA PRO A 136 -6.23 0.72 -13.14
C PRO A 136 -5.65 0.30 -14.47
N ASP A 137 -4.32 0.25 -14.60
CA ASP A 137 -3.70 0.08 -15.89
C ASP A 137 -4.39 -1.15 -16.48
N PRO A 138 -5.22 -1.03 -17.53
CA PRO A 138 -5.83 -2.24 -18.06
C PRO A 138 -4.71 -3.19 -18.51
N GLY A 139 -3.48 -2.66 -18.67
CA GLY A 139 -2.27 -3.34 -19.07
C GLY A 139 -1.42 -4.08 -18.06
N THR A 140 -1.69 -4.05 -16.74
CA THR A 140 -0.92 -4.93 -15.85
C THR A 140 -1.54 -6.31 -15.75
N PHE A 141 -2.86 -6.39 -15.87
CA PHE A 141 -3.59 -7.65 -15.79
C PHE A 141 -4.75 -7.75 -16.77
N CYS A 142 -4.64 -8.66 -17.73
CA CYS A 142 -5.69 -8.99 -18.68
C CYS A 142 -6.50 -10.19 -18.16
N VAL A 143 -7.76 -9.98 -17.76
CA VAL A 143 -8.63 -11.07 -17.24
C VAL A 143 -8.96 -12.07 -18.35
N GLY A 144 -8.81 -13.37 -18.07
CA GLY A 144 -9.14 -14.44 -19.03
C GLY A 144 -8.15 -14.58 -20.20
N CYS A 145 -6.93 -14.05 -20.05
CA CYS A 145 -5.87 -14.11 -21.05
C CYS A 145 -4.98 -15.35 -20.84
N GLU A 146 -4.79 -16.15 -21.90
CA GLU A 146 -3.82 -17.25 -21.87
C GLU A 146 -2.37 -16.73 -21.93
N GLY A 147 -2.14 -15.62 -22.64
CA GLY A 147 -0.84 -14.96 -22.76
C GLY A 147 -0.57 -13.92 -21.66
N CYS A 148 0.13 -12.85 -22.02
CA CYS A 148 0.47 -11.75 -21.12
C CYS A 148 -0.16 -10.43 -21.58
N CYS A 149 -0.11 -9.41 -20.73
CA CYS A 149 -0.80 -8.15 -20.95
C CYS A 149 0.18 -7.04 -21.32
N ILE A 150 -0.15 -6.30 -22.38
CA ILE A 150 0.52 -5.06 -22.79
C ILE A 150 -0.57 -4.04 -23.02
N GLN A 151 -0.58 -2.96 -22.24
CA GLN A 151 -1.50 -1.82 -22.45
C GLN A 151 -2.99 -2.21 -22.55
N GLY A 152 -3.40 -3.26 -21.84
CA GLY A 152 -4.78 -3.76 -21.80
C GLY A 152 -5.12 -4.75 -22.89
N GLN A 153 -4.14 -5.12 -23.70
CA GLN A 153 -4.30 -6.10 -24.76
C GLN A 153 -3.58 -7.39 -24.38
N CYS A 154 -4.35 -8.49 -24.42
CA CYS A 154 -3.80 -9.83 -24.29
C CYS A 154 -2.98 -10.14 -25.55
N THR A 155 -1.69 -10.37 -25.37
CA THR A 155 -0.79 -10.76 -26.46
C THR A 155 -0.36 -12.22 -26.28
N PRO A 156 -0.21 -12.98 -27.36
CA PRO A 156 0.37 -14.32 -27.31
C PRO A 156 1.75 -14.32 -26.66
N SER A 157 2.07 -15.40 -25.96
CA SER A 157 3.39 -15.57 -25.35
C SER A 157 4.44 -15.78 -26.44
N THR A 158 5.44 -14.91 -26.49
CA THR A 158 6.59 -15.02 -27.42
C THR A 158 7.89 -14.73 -26.66
N PHE A 159 9.04 -14.80 -27.34
CA PHE A 159 10.31 -14.41 -26.73
C PHE A 159 10.33 -12.94 -26.26
N ASN A 160 9.67 -12.03 -26.99
CA ASN A 160 9.62 -10.60 -26.67
C ASN A 160 8.39 -10.22 -25.83
N THR A 161 7.45 -11.14 -25.67
CA THR A 161 6.20 -10.96 -24.93
C THR A 161 5.95 -12.20 -24.06
N CYS A 162 6.90 -12.52 -23.18
CA CYS A 162 6.83 -13.71 -22.36
C CYS A 162 5.95 -13.49 -21.13
N GLY A 163 5.08 -14.45 -20.85
CA GLY A 163 4.16 -14.43 -19.72
C GLY A 163 2.85 -15.16 -20.03
N THR A 164 2.13 -15.56 -18.99
CA THR A 164 0.84 -16.28 -19.09
C THR A 164 -0.13 -15.78 -18.02
N GLY A 165 -1.42 -16.04 -18.21
CA GLY A 165 -2.44 -15.73 -17.20
C GLY A 165 -2.73 -14.24 -17.08
N GLY A 166 -2.42 -13.47 -18.12
CA GLY A 166 -2.74 -12.05 -18.17
C GLY A 166 -1.84 -11.14 -17.37
N ILE A 167 -0.76 -11.62 -16.74
CA ILE A 167 0.24 -10.74 -16.10
C ILE A 167 0.99 -9.90 -17.14
N ALA A 168 1.68 -8.85 -16.70
CA ALA A 168 2.51 -8.03 -17.58
C ALA A 168 3.54 -8.85 -18.37
N CYS A 169 3.67 -8.56 -19.67
CA CYS A 169 4.67 -9.21 -20.51
C CYS A 169 6.09 -8.82 -20.12
N THR A 170 7.01 -9.77 -20.25
CA THR A 170 8.46 -9.54 -20.12
C THR A 170 9.17 -9.94 -21.41
N ALA A 171 10.10 -9.13 -21.88
CA ALA A 171 11.00 -9.51 -22.97
C ALA A 171 12.15 -10.36 -22.41
N CYS A 172 12.38 -11.53 -22.98
CA CYS A 172 13.51 -12.37 -22.61
C CYS A 172 14.82 -11.79 -23.15
N ASP A 173 15.89 -11.88 -22.37
CA ASP A 173 17.23 -11.50 -22.83
C ASP A 173 17.80 -12.62 -23.71
N PRO A 174 18.13 -12.37 -25.00
CA PRO A 174 18.68 -13.39 -25.91
C PRO A 174 20.05 -13.92 -25.47
N ASN A 175 20.76 -13.20 -24.60
CA ASN A 175 22.00 -13.71 -24.02
C ASN A 175 21.72 -14.72 -22.93
N PHE A 176 20.65 -14.57 -22.13
CA PHE A 176 20.42 -15.40 -20.93
C PHE A 176 19.25 -16.38 -21.05
N ALA A 177 18.49 -16.32 -22.14
CA ALA A 177 17.37 -17.21 -22.41
C ALA A 177 17.37 -17.66 -23.87
N SER A 178 16.75 -18.81 -24.10
CA SER A 178 16.59 -19.44 -25.42
C SER A 178 15.14 -19.43 -25.91
N HIS A 179 14.18 -19.33 -24.99
CA HIS A 179 12.75 -19.30 -25.29
C HIS A 179 11.95 -18.74 -24.09
N CYS A 180 10.68 -18.44 -24.33
CA CYS A 180 9.66 -18.32 -23.30
C CYS A 180 9.03 -19.72 -23.10
N ASP A 181 9.03 -20.25 -21.89
CA ASP A 181 8.44 -21.57 -21.61
C ASP A 181 6.92 -21.53 -21.55
N GLY A 182 6.27 -22.69 -21.52
CA GLY A 182 4.81 -22.81 -21.49
C GLY A 182 4.15 -22.29 -20.21
N ARG A 183 4.94 -21.89 -19.19
CA ARG A 183 4.46 -21.27 -17.95
C ARG A 183 4.66 -19.75 -17.98
N GLY A 184 5.12 -19.19 -19.09
CA GLY A 184 5.34 -17.76 -19.24
C GLY A 184 6.64 -17.24 -18.60
N PHE A 185 7.66 -18.09 -18.44
CA PHE A 185 8.96 -17.67 -17.93
C PHE A 185 10.06 -17.80 -18.99
N CYS A 186 10.97 -16.83 -19.02
CA CYS A 186 12.18 -16.94 -19.84
C CYS A 186 13.02 -18.12 -19.35
N ALA A 187 13.44 -18.98 -20.28
CA ALA A 187 14.11 -20.24 -19.99
C ALA A 187 15.35 -20.45 -20.86
N CYS A 188 16.36 -21.09 -20.28
CA CYS A 188 17.53 -21.59 -20.97
C CYS A 188 17.46 -23.13 -21.01
N GLY A 189 17.01 -23.70 -22.14
CA GLY A 189 16.72 -25.13 -22.21
C GLY A 189 15.67 -25.54 -21.18
N ALA A 190 15.88 -26.63 -20.45
CA ALA A 190 14.95 -27.09 -19.43
C ALA A 190 15.02 -26.30 -18.11
N SER A 191 15.92 -25.30 -18.00
CA SER A 191 16.16 -24.52 -16.78
C SER A 191 15.62 -23.09 -16.91
N PRO A 192 15.38 -22.38 -15.80
CA PRO A 192 15.10 -20.94 -15.83
C PRO A 192 16.18 -20.16 -16.60
N ALA A 193 15.85 -18.95 -17.03
CA ALA A 193 16.82 -18.03 -17.62
C ALA A 193 18.07 -17.89 -16.73
N CYS A 194 19.21 -17.74 -17.37
CA CYS A 194 20.48 -17.66 -16.70
C CYS A 194 20.57 -16.39 -15.86
N SER A 195 21.10 -16.51 -14.64
CA SER A 195 21.41 -15.34 -13.83
C SER A 195 22.63 -14.63 -14.42
N PRO A 196 22.57 -13.31 -14.68
CA PRO A 196 23.73 -12.54 -15.16
C PRO A 196 24.85 -12.48 -14.13
N ARG A 197 24.57 -12.85 -12.87
CA ARG A 197 25.60 -12.97 -11.82
C ARG A 197 26.45 -14.22 -11.99
N THR A 198 25.87 -15.35 -12.41
CA THR A 198 26.56 -16.65 -12.43
C THR A 198 26.87 -17.17 -13.83
N ALA A 199 26.40 -16.49 -14.86
CA ALA A 199 26.60 -16.85 -16.25
C ALA A 199 26.80 -15.61 -17.13
N ASP A 200 27.45 -15.77 -18.29
CA ASP A 200 27.58 -14.75 -19.33
C ASP A 200 26.67 -15.04 -20.54
N ARG A 201 26.20 -16.27 -20.70
CA ARG A 201 25.24 -16.65 -21.76
C ARG A 201 24.46 -17.93 -21.48
N CYS A 202 23.34 -18.09 -22.18
CA CYS A 202 22.63 -19.32 -22.44
C CYS A 202 23.12 -19.91 -23.75
N LEU A 203 23.77 -21.07 -23.71
CA LEU A 203 24.29 -21.75 -24.90
C LEU A 203 23.86 -23.21 -24.89
N LEU A 204 23.18 -23.63 -25.96
CA LEU A 204 22.64 -24.99 -26.12
C LEU A 204 21.75 -25.41 -24.93
N GLY A 205 20.97 -24.48 -24.40
CA GLY A 205 20.08 -24.71 -23.27
C GLY A 205 20.79 -24.88 -21.92
N GLN A 206 22.04 -24.42 -21.81
CA GLN A 206 22.80 -24.42 -20.56
C GLN A 206 23.38 -23.05 -20.28
N CYS A 207 23.31 -22.63 -19.02
CA CYS A 207 23.99 -21.42 -18.57
C CYS A 207 25.50 -21.65 -18.53
N ARG A 208 26.24 -20.75 -19.16
CA ARG A 208 27.70 -20.80 -19.28
C ARG A 208 28.33 -19.58 -18.64
N CYS A 209 29.55 -19.76 -18.16
CA CYS A 209 30.45 -18.67 -17.85
C CYS A 209 31.74 -18.90 -18.65
N GLY A 210 31.96 -18.14 -19.73
CA GLY A 210 33.07 -18.43 -20.63
C GLY A 210 32.90 -19.81 -21.28
N ASN A 211 33.87 -20.70 -21.07
CA ASN A 211 33.84 -22.09 -21.54
C ASN A 211 33.35 -23.09 -20.47
N SER A 212 33.13 -22.64 -19.23
CA SER A 212 32.64 -23.50 -18.15
C SER A 212 31.12 -23.48 -18.03
N GLN A 213 30.58 -24.36 -17.19
CA GLN A 213 29.21 -24.24 -16.72
C GLN A 213 29.03 -22.93 -15.92
N ALA A 214 27.78 -22.56 -15.65
CA ALA A 214 27.47 -21.46 -14.74
C ALA A 214 28.16 -21.65 -13.38
N CYS A 215 28.50 -20.52 -12.77
CA CYS A 215 29.23 -20.51 -11.52
C CYS A 215 28.42 -21.11 -10.37
N GLY A 216 29.13 -21.83 -9.49
CA GLY A 216 28.52 -22.49 -8.35
C GLY A 216 28.08 -21.49 -7.28
N PRO A 217 27.48 -22.00 -6.18
CA PRO A 217 27.10 -21.17 -5.04
C PRO A 217 28.27 -20.31 -4.54
N GLY A 218 28.01 -19.03 -4.30
CA GLY A 218 29.00 -18.11 -3.77
C GLY A 218 30.01 -17.55 -4.78
N GLN A 219 29.93 -17.96 -6.05
CA GLN A 219 30.77 -17.45 -7.14
C GLN A 219 29.97 -16.51 -8.05
N GLN A 220 30.68 -15.65 -8.77
CA GLN A 220 30.13 -14.85 -9.86
C GLN A 220 30.93 -15.01 -11.15
N CYS A 221 30.25 -14.86 -12.29
CA CYS A 221 30.88 -14.91 -13.60
C CYS A 221 31.45 -13.53 -13.96
N VAL A 222 32.78 -13.42 -13.96
CA VAL A 222 33.48 -12.19 -14.33
C VAL A 222 34.43 -12.49 -15.46
N SER A 223 34.23 -11.83 -16.60
CA SER A 223 35.04 -12.04 -17.81
C SER A 223 35.14 -13.52 -18.23
N GLY A 224 34.06 -14.27 -18.09
CA GLY A 224 34.01 -15.70 -18.44
C GLY A 224 34.74 -16.63 -17.47
N GLN A 225 35.03 -16.17 -16.25
CA GLN A 225 35.61 -16.98 -15.18
C GLN A 225 34.75 -16.91 -13.92
N CYS A 226 34.60 -18.04 -13.24
CA CYS A 226 33.93 -18.08 -11.95
C CYS A 226 34.88 -17.62 -10.85
N VAL A 227 34.58 -16.46 -10.27
CA VAL A 227 35.37 -15.83 -9.23
C VAL A 227 34.63 -15.83 -7.91
N CYS A 228 35.36 -16.08 -6.82
CA CYS A 228 34.86 -15.82 -5.47
C CYS A 228 35.24 -14.38 -5.13
N SER A 229 34.25 -13.63 -4.66
CA SER A 229 34.39 -12.20 -4.38
C SER A 229 33.54 -11.80 -3.17
N PRO A 230 33.84 -10.67 -2.52
CA PRO A 230 33.00 -10.12 -1.45
C PRO A 230 31.53 -9.93 -1.85
N GLU A 231 31.26 -9.65 -3.14
CA GLU A 231 29.92 -9.43 -3.66
C GLU A 231 29.16 -10.72 -3.95
N SER A 232 29.85 -11.85 -4.05
CA SER A 232 29.27 -13.15 -4.43
C SER A 232 29.22 -14.14 -3.28
N CYS A 233 30.14 -14.07 -2.32
CA CYS A 233 30.34 -15.09 -1.28
C CYS A 233 29.97 -14.56 0.10
N ALA A 234 28.96 -15.15 0.74
CA ALA A 234 28.60 -14.83 2.13
C ALA A 234 29.63 -15.35 3.15
N GLY A 235 30.30 -16.47 2.84
CA GLY A 235 31.36 -17.06 3.65
C GLY A 235 32.74 -16.50 3.28
N CYS A 236 33.74 -17.35 3.08
CA CYS A 236 35.10 -16.92 2.72
C CYS A 236 35.58 -17.59 1.43
N CYS A 237 36.58 -16.99 0.78
CA CYS A 237 37.14 -17.46 -0.47
C CYS A 237 38.42 -18.28 -0.25
N THR A 238 38.41 -19.52 -0.73
CA THR A 238 39.61 -20.32 -0.97
C THR A 238 39.92 -20.31 -2.47
N GLY A 239 40.76 -19.37 -2.90
CA GLY A 239 40.89 -19.07 -4.32
C GLY A 239 39.54 -18.65 -4.89
N ASN A 240 39.05 -19.35 -5.92
CA ASN A 240 37.73 -19.10 -6.50
C ASN A 240 36.59 -19.90 -5.86
N VAL A 241 36.83 -20.71 -4.83
CA VAL A 241 35.77 -21.47 -4.15
C VAL A 241 35.24 -20.67 -2.96
N CYS A 242 33.92 -20.50 -2.88
CA CYS A 242 33.27 -19.93 -1.70
C CYS A 242 33.00 -21.04 -0.69
N ASP A 243 33.74 -21.02 0.41
CA ASP A 243 33.50 -21.87 1.57
C ASP A 243 32.51 -21.20 2.52
N VAL A 244 31.77 -22.01 3.28
CA VAL A 244 30.80 -21.53 4.28
C VAL A 244 31.46 -20.66 5.36
N GLY A 245 32.76 -20.89 5.63
CA GLY A 245 33.54 -20.00 6.49
C GLY A 245 33.44 -20.28 7.99
N THR A 246 32.97 -21.47 8.39
CA THR A 246 32.63 -21.81 9.79
C THR A 246 33.56 -22.84 10.42
N THR A 247 34.55 -23.36 9.70
CA THR A 247 35.46 -24.39 10.21
C THR A 247 36.82 -23.80 10.57
N ALA A 248 37.55 -24.43 11.49
CA ALA A 248 38.87 -23.95 11.91
C ALA A 248 39.87 -23.87 10.74
N ASP A 249 39.75 -24.72 9.73
CA ASP A 249 40.63 -24.70 8.54
C ASP A 249 40.14 -23.74 7.43
N ARG A 250 38.90 -23.26 7.50
CA ARG A 250 38.25 -22.37 6.54
C ARG A 250 37.35 -21.38 7.27
N CYS A 251 37.95 -20.48 8.05
CA CYS A 251 37.23 -19.49 8.84
C CYS A 251 37.17 -18.15 8.10
N GLY A 252 36.03 -17.48 8.11
CA GLY A 252 35.86 -16.14 7.53
C GLY A 252 34.46 -15.89 6.96
N ARG A 253 34.11 -14.62 6.72
CA ARG A 253 32.82 -14.22 6.13
C ARG A 253 32.98 -13.02 5.21
N GLY A 254 31.97 -12.76 4.37
CA GLY A 254 31.93 -11.60 3.47
C GLY A 254 32.91 -11.68 2.30
N GLY A 255 33.22 -12.88 1.83
CA GLY A 255 34.07 -13.14 0.67
C GLY A 255 35.53 -12.75 0.83
N VAL A 256 35.98 -12.55 2.07
CA VAL A 256 37.41 -12.43 2.40
C VAL A 256 38.12 -13.77 2.22
N VAL A 257 39.45 -13.78 2.14
CA VAL A 257 40.23 -15.02 2.06
C VAL A 257 40.00 -15.87 3.31
N CYS A 258 39.71 -17.16 3.14
CA CYS A 258 39.58 -18.08 4.26
C CYS A 258 40.89 -18.18 5.04
N GLN A 259 40.82 -18.04 6.36
CA GLN A 259 41.95 -18.22 7.26
C GLN A 259 41.87 -19.56 8.00
N LYS A 260 43.03 -20.16 8.26
CA LYS A 260 43.17 -21.29 9.16
C LYS A 260 43.48 -20.80 10.56
N CYS A 261 42.69 -21.21 11.54
CA CYS A 261 42.90 -20.89 12.94
C CYS A 261 44.08 -21.67 13.51
N ASP A 262 44.78 -21.06 14.46
CA ASP A 262 45.85 -21.71 15.22
C ASP A 262 45.34 -22.93 16.01
N LYS A 263 46.24 -23.84 16.40
CA LYS A 263 45.91 -25.14 17.01
C LYS A 263 45.02 -25.10 18.26
N ASN A 264 44.87 -23.95 18.91
CA ASN A 264 44.06 -23.78 20.12
C ASN A 264 42.89 -22.79 19.94
N ARG A 265 42.57 -22.42 18.69
CA ARG A 265 41.47 -21.51 18.36
C ARG A 265 40.42 -22.22 17.52
N SER A 266 39.19 -21.76 17.64
CA SER A 266 38.07 -22.23 16.84
C SER A 266 37.56 -21.10 15.95
N CYS A 267 36.80 -21.45 14.91
CA CYS A 267 36.06 -20.44 14.18
C CYS A 267 34.82 -20.08 15.00
N THR A 268 34.75 -18.84 15.47
CA THR A 268 33.62 -18.36 16.27
C THR A 268 32.37 -18.21 15.40
N ALA A 269 31.21 -18.00 16.03
CA ALA A 269 29.96 -17.71 15.31
C ALA A 269 30.03 -16.44 14.44
N GLU A 270 31.00 -15.55 14.72
CA GLU A 270 31.26 -14.34 13.94
C GLU A 270 32.20 -14.58 12.75
N ALA A 271 32.58 -15.84 12.51
CA ALA A 271 33.54 -16.27 11.50
C ALA A 271 34.94 -15.64 11.68
N VAL A 272 35.39 -15.57 12.93
CA VAL A 272 36.72 -15.08 13.33
C VAL A 272 37.43 -16.16 14.14
N CYS A 273 38.75 -16.30 14.00
CA CYS A 273 39.52 -17.22 14.83
C CYS A 273 39.66 -16.70 16.26
N GLY A 274 39.05 -17.39 17.22
CA GLY A 274 38.98 -16.99 18.63
C GLY A 274 38.97 -18.18 19.59
#